data_AF-A0A7C6BDW1-F1
#
_entry.id   AF-A0A7C6BDW1-F1
#
_cell.length_a   1.000
_cell.length_b   1.000
_cell.length_c   1.000
_cell.angle_alpha   90.00
_cell.angle_beta   90.00
_cell.angle_gamma   90.00
#
_symmetry.space_group_name_H-M   'P 1'
#
loop_
_entity.id
_entity.type
_entity.pdbx_description
1 polymer ?
#
loop_
_entity_poly.entity_id
_entity_poly.type
_entity_poly.pdbx_seq_one_letter_code
_entity_poly.pdbx_strand_id
1 'polypeptide(L)'
;MKKKVKGPIKKIKKFHHHMKYKYRLIVMDSETFTEKFTFKLTGINLFTFVGLGIIVLILLTIVLIAFTPLREYIPGYTNADMEKQAYKNAEMIDSLTKVISQQELMLNNIRMVVLGEDVPDLNFVTIDSAKNYDNIQLQRSKADSLLRLSFEENQSKN
;
A
#
# COMPACT_ATOMS: atom_id res chain seq x y z
N MET A 1 58.50 -4.70 -34.08
CA MET A 1 57.17 -4.62 -34.73
C MET A 1 56.10 -4.38 -33.66
N LYS A 2 55.44 -3.22 -33.62
CA LYS A 2 54.37 -2.92 -32.64
C LYS A 2 52.99 -3.12 -33.29
N LYS A 3 52.25 -4.16 -32.87
CA LYS A 3 50.87 -4.41 -33.31
C LYS A 3 49.95 -3.34 -32.71
N LYS A 4 49.31 -2.53 -33.57
CA LYS A 4 48.26 -1.58 -33.16
C LYS A 4 47.00 -2.34 -32.74
N VAL A 5 46.74 -2.38 -31.44
CA VAL A 5 45.48 -2.85 -30.87
C VAL A 5 44.37 -1.88 -31.30
N LYS A 6 43.47 -2.33 -32.19
CA LYS A 6 42.30 -1.55 -32.62
C LYS A 6 41.21 -1.66 -31.54
N GLY A 7 41.10 -0.64 -30.70
CA GLY A 7 40.04 -0.55 -29.68
C GLY A 7 38.62 -0.47 -30.26
N PRO A 8 37.59 -0.75 -29.44
CA PRO A 8 36.18 -0.93 -29.86
C PRO A 8 35.51 0.34 -30.42
N ILE A 9 36.13 1.50 -30.21
CA ILE A 9 35.58 2.83 -30.53
C ILE A 9 35.34 3.02 -32.04
N LYS A 10 36.05 2.28 -32.91
CA LYS A 10 35.90 2.41 -34.37
C LYS A 10 34.59 1.82 -34.91
N LYS A 11 33.91 0.93 -34.18
CA LYS A 11 32.67 0.29 -34.65
C LYS A 11 31.45 1.24 -34.57
N ILE A 12 31.40 2.12 -33.56
CA ILE A 12 30.28 3.05 -33.33
C ILE A 12 30.13 4.06 -34.49
N LYS A 13 31.26 4.53 -35.06
CA LYS A 13 31.24 5.45 -36.22
C LYS A 13 30.61 4.85 -37.48
N LYS A 14 30.66 3.53 -37.68
CA LYS A 14 30.02 2.88 -38.86
C LYS A 14 28.50 2.75 -38.70
N PHE A 15 28.00 2.61 -37.48
CA PHE A 15 26.56 2.45 -37.22
C PHE A 15 25.79 3.74 -37.51
N HIS A 16 26.37 4.89 -37.17
CA HIS A 16 25.75 6.20 -37.43
C HIS A 16 25.59 6.54 -38.92
N HIS A 17 26.41 5.95 -39.81
CA HIS A 17 26.28 6.17 -41.25
C HIS A 17 25.06 5.44 -41.85
N HIS A 18 24.70 4.28 -41.30
CA HIS A 18 23.58 3.48 -41.80
C HIS A 18 22.20 4.01 -41.35
N MET A 19 22.14 4.80 -40.28
CA MET A 19 20.88 5.39 -39.79
C MET A 19 20.36 6.56 -40.64
N LYS A 20 21.16 7.05 -41.62
CA LYS A 20 20.78 8.14 -42.54
C LYS A 20 20.10 7.66 -43.82
N TYR A 21 20.04 6.36 -44.08
CA TYR A 21 19.32 5.83 -45.23
C TYR A 21 17.81 6.05 -45.06
N LYS A 22 17.17 6.54 -46.13
CA LYS A 22 15.73 6.81 -46.17
C LYS A 22 15.05 5.56 -46.73
N TYR A 23 14.32 4.84 -45.90
CA TYR A 23 13.53 3.69 -46.32
C TYR A 23 12.10 4.14 -46.57
N ARG A 24 11.43 3.54 -47.56
CA ARG A 24 10.01 3.76 -47.83
C ARG A 24 9.30 2.42 -47.67
N LEU A 25 8.35 2.36 -46.75
CA LEU A 25 7.42 1.25 -46.64
C LEU A 25 6.22 1.60 -47.52
N ILE A 26 5.95 0.77 -48.52
CA ILE A 26 4.82 0.94 -49.44
C ILE A 26 3.88 -0.24 -49.20
N VAL A 27 2.61 0.04 -48.93
CA VAL A 27 1.55 -0.96 -48.90
C VAL A 27 0.78 -0.81 -50.21
N MET A 28 0.92 -1.82 -51.07
CA MET A 28 0.32 -1.87 -52.40
C MET A 28 -0.77 -2.95 -52.43
N ASP A 29 -1.85 -2.67 -53.15
CA ASP A 29 -2.90 -3.64 -53.44
C ASP A 29 -2.42 -4.68 -54.47
N SER A 30 -2.58 -5.97 -54.17
CA SER A 30 -2.00 -7.05 -54.98
C SER A 30 -2.65 -7.22 -56.35
N GLU A 31 -3.90 -6.77 -56.52
CA GLU A 31 -4.65 -6.96 -57.76
C GLU A 31 -4.58 -5.72 -58.66
N THR A 32 -4.64 -4.54 -58.06
CA THR A 32 -4.66 -3.28 -58.82
C THR A 32 -3.30 -2.59 -58.90
N PHE A 33 -2.28 -3.09 -58.19
CA PHE A 33 -0.96 -2.47 -58.06
C PHE A 33 -1.01 -0.98 -57.65
N THR A 34 -2.12 -0.55 -57.04
CA THR A 34 -2.30 0.82 -56.57
C THR A 34 -1.60 1.01 -55.23
N GLU A 35 -0.74 2.03 -55.12
CA GLU A 35 -0.18 2.44 -53.84
C GLU A 35 -1.30 2.99 -52.96
N LYS A 36 -1.67 2.28 -51.90
CA LYS A 36 -2.69 2.75 -50.95
C LYS A 36 -2.07 3.53 -49.79
N PHE A 37 -0.80 3.25 -49.46
CA PHE A 37 -0.16 3.88 -48.32
C PHE A 37 1.37 3.88 -48.43
N THR A 38 2.00 5.05 -48.25
CA THR A 38 3.45 5.22 -48.37
C THR A 38 4.03 5.91 -47.14
N PHE A 39 4.69 5.13 -46.28
CA PHE A 39 5.39 5.63 -45.10
C PHE A 39 6.88 5.85 -45.39
N LYS A 40 7.36 7.09 -45.24
CA LYS A 40 8.79 7.42 -45.31
C LYS A 40 9.42 7.27 -43.93
N LEU A 41 10.11 6.15 -43.69
CA LEU A 41 10.77 5.85 -42.43
C LEU A 41 12.27 6.09 -42.57
N THR A 42 12.82 7.09 -41.86
CA THR A 42 14.26 7.14 -41.60
C THR A 42 14.55 6.27 -40.37
N GLY A 43 15.74 5.67 -40.30
CA GLY A 43 16.12 4.86 -39.12
C GLY A 43 16.00 5.62 -37.79
N ILE A 44 16.20 6.95 -37.83
CA ILE A 44 15.95 7.85 -36.68
C ILE A 44 14.45 7.96 -36.36
N ASN A 45 13.59 8.19 -37.36
CA ASN A 45 12.17 8.45 -37.11
C ASN A 45 11.46 7.19 -36.59
N LEU A 46 11.83 6.02 -37.10
CA LEU A 46 11.33 4.74 -36.59
C LEU A 46 11.71 4.55 -35.12
N PHE A 47 12.97 4.83 -34.76
CA PHE A 47 13.43 4.75 -33.37
C PHE A 47 12.66 5.72 -32.46
N THR A 48 12.43 6.95 -32.92
CA THR A 48 11.65 7.95 -32.17
C THR A 48 10.19 7.54 -31.99
N PHE A 49 9.51 7.04 -33.03
CA PHE A 49 8.12 6.56 -32.92
C PHE A 49 7.99 5.36 -31.99
N VAL A 50 8.89 4.37 -32.09
CA VAL A 50 8.90 3.21 -31.21
C VAL A 50 9.20 3.62 -29.77
N GLY A 51 10.21 4.47 -29.56
CA GLY A 51 10.55 5.00 -28.24
C GLY A 51 9.40 5.78 -27.62
N LEU A 52 8.75 6.66 -28.38
CA LEU A 52 7.57 7.41 -27.93
C LEU A 52 6.41 6.46 -27.60
N GLY A 53 6.17 5.44 -28.42
CA GLY A 53 5.16 4.41 -28.17
C GLY A 53 5.41 3.64 -26.87
N ILE A 54 6.66 3.29 -26.57
CA ILE A 54 7.04 2.64 -25.31
C ILE A 54 6.80 3.57 -24.13
N ILE A 55 7.19 4.85 -24.22
CA ILE A 55 6.96 5.83 -23.15
C ILE A 55 5.46 6.00 -22.89
N VAL A 56 4.66 6.14 -23.94
CA VAL A 56 3.20 6.25 -23.84
C VAL A 56 2.61 4.98 -23.22
N LEU A 57 3.09 3.80 -23.61
CA LEU A 57 2.65 2.53 -23.03
C LEU A 57 2.96 2.47 -21.53
N ILE A 58 4.16 2.88 -21.11
CA ILE A 58 4.56 2.92 -19.69
C ILE A 58 3.70 3.92 -18.91
N LEU A 59 3.46 5.11 -19.45
CA LEU A 59 2.58 6.09 -18.81
C LEU A 59 1.15 5.54 -18.67
N LEU A 60 0.65 4.90 -19.72
CA LEU A 60 -0.68 4.31 -19.72
C LEU A 60 -0.78 3.16 -18.71
N THR A 61 0.24 2.31 -18.59
CA THR A 61 0.24 1.24 -17.58
C THR A 61 0.30 1.78 -16.16
N ILE A 62 1.08 2.84 -15.91
CA ILE A 62 1.12 3.51 -14.59
C ILE A 62 -0.26 4.08 -14.25
N VAL A 63 -0.89 4.79 -15.19
CA VAL A 63 -2.25 5.33 -15.02
C VAL A 63 -3.24 4.19 -14.76
N LEU A 64 -3.18 3.11 -15.54
CA LEU A 64 -4.07 1.97 -15.41
C LEU A 64 -3.92 1.32 -14.03
N ILE A 65 -2.69 1.09 -13.55
CA ILE A 65 -2.43 0.56 -12.20
C ILE A 65 -2.88 1.53 -11.10
N ALA A 66 -2.73 2.84 -11.30
CA ALA A 66 -3.15 3.83 -10.31
C ALA A 66 -4.68 3.95 -10.18
N PHE A 67 -5.41 3.81 -11.29
CA PHE A 67 -6.87 3.92 -11.33
C PHE A 67 -7.61 2.58 -11.20
N THR A 68 -6.92 1.43 -11.26
CA THR A 68 -7.51 0.12 -10.99
C THR A 68 -7.10 -0.41 -9.61
N PRO A 69 -7.97 -1.19 -8.94
CA PRO A 69 -7.66 -1.78 -7.64
C PRO A 69 -6.67 -2.95 -7.72
N LEU A 70 -5.79 -3.03 -8.74
CA LEU A 70 -4.74 -4.05 -8.79
C LEU A 70 -3.79 -3.97 -7.59
N ARG A 71 -3.56 -2.77 -7.03
CA ARG A 71 -2.74 -2.60 -5.81
C ARG A 71 -3.34 -3.29 -4.58
N GLU A 72 -4.67 -3.39 -4.53
CA GLU A 72 -5.43 -3.93 -3.39
C GLU A 72 -5.42 -5.46 -3.38
N TYR A 73 -5.09 -6.07 -4.51
CA TYR A 73 -4.95 -7.51 -4.70
C TYR A 73 -3.58 -8.09 -4.31
N ILE A 74 -2.60 -7.26 -3.96
CA ILE A 74 -1.31 -7.72 -3.44
C ILE A 74 -1.43 -7.84 -1.92
N PRO A 75 -1.62 -9.05 -1.35
CA PRO A 75 -1.60 -9.24 0.09
C PRO A 75 -0.25 -8.78 0.65
N GLY A 76 -0.27 -7.82 1.59
CA GLY A 76 0.93 -7.24 2.21
C GLY A 76 1.09 -5.72 2.09
N TYR A 77 0.28 -5.05 1.27
CA TYR A 77 0.17 -3.58 1.27
C TYR A 77 -1.04 -3.14 2.10
N THR A 78 -0.85 -2.18 2.99
CA THR A 78 -1.89 -1.69 3.92
C THR A 78 -2.97 -0.94 3.14
N ASN A 79 -4.07 -1.63 2.83
CA ASN A 79 -5.30 -0.95 2.43
C ASN A 79 -5.91 -0.36 3.71
N ALA A 80 -6.22 0.94 3.71
CA ALA A 80 -6.81 1.61 4.89
C ALA A 80 -8.08 0.90 5.39
N ASP A 81 -8.85 0.29 4.49
CA ASP A 81 -10.04 -0.46 4.83
C ASP A 81 -9.75 -1.81 5.53
N MET A 82 -8.64 -2.48 5.17
CA MET A 82 -8.22 -3.73 5.82
C MET A 82 -7.75 -3.47 7.26
N GLU A 83 -6.97 -2.41 7.46
CA GLU A 83 -6.48 -2.00 8.78
C GLU A 83 -7.65 -1.61 9.71
N LYS A 84 -8.62 -0.85 9.17
CA LYS A 84 -9.83 -0.48 9.90
C LYS A 84 -10.67 -1.70 10.29
N GLN A 85 -10.81 -2.68 9.40
CA GLN A 85 -11.52 -3.92 9.70
C GLN A 85 -10.78 -4.76 10.74
N ALA A 86 -9.45 -4.88 10.63
CA ALA A 86 -8.64 -5.58 11.62
C ALA A 86 -8.77 -4.96 13.01
N TYR A 87 -8.73 -3.63 13.11
CA TYR A 87 -8.92 -2.91 14.37
C TYR A 87 -10.31 -3.15 14.96
N LYS A 88 -11.37 -3.03 14.15
CA LYS A 88 -12.76 -3.28 14.60
C LYS A 88 -12.94 -4.72 15.08
N ASN A 89 -12.35 -5.68 14.38
CA ASN A 89 -12.42 -7.09 14.75
C ASN A 89 -11.64 -7.35 16.05
N ALA A 90 -10.48 -6.74 16.23
CA ALA A 90 -9.70 -6.84 17.47
C ALA A 90 -10.48 -6.30 18.68
N GLU A 91 -11.15 -5.16 18.53
CA GLU A 91 -12.02 -4.57 19.57
C GLU A 91 -13.19 -5.51 19.93
N MET A 92 -13.84 -6.10 18.92
CA MET A 92 -14.91 -7.08 19.14
C MET A 92 -14.40 -8.34 19.84
N ILE A 93 -13.23 -8.85 19.44
CA ILE A 93 -12.62 -10.03 20.05
C ILE A 93 -12.27 -9.77 21.52
N ASP A 94 -11.69 -8.61 21.85
CA ASP A 94 -11.37 -8.23 23.23
C ASP A 94 -12.65 -8.19 24.10
N SER A 95 -13.70 -7.56 23.57
CA SER A 95 -15.00 -7.47 24.23
C SER A 95 -15.61 -8.86 24.48
N LEU A 96 -15.59 -9.74 23.48
CA LEU A 96 -16.10 -11.11 23.62
C LEU A 96 -15.26 -11.94 24.59
N THR A 97 -13.94 -11.80 24.56
CA THR A 97 -13.02 -12.52 25.45
C THR A 97 -13.27 -12.14 26.91
N LYS A 98 -13.53 -10.87 27.18
CA LYS A 98 -13.92 -10.41 28.52
C LYS A 98 -15.22 -11.04 29.01
N VAL A 99 -16.24 -11.14 28.14
CA VAL A 99 -17.52 -11.78 28.53
C VAL A 99 -17.32 -13.29 28.76
N ILE A 100 -16.59 -13.96 27.88
CA ILE A 100 -16.33 -15.40 28.01
C ILE A 100 -15.54 -15.71 29.29
N SER A 101 -14.48 -14.96 29.59
CA SER A 101 -13.71 -15.17 30.83
C SER A 101 -14.57 -15.01 32.09
N GLN A 102 -15.50 -14.06 32.11
CA GLN A 102 -16.45 -13.93 33.23
C GLN A 102 -17.42 -15.12 33.33
N GLN A 103 -17.90 -15.63 32.20
CA GLN A 103 -18.77 -16.80 32.16
C GLN A 103 -18.03 -18.06 32.61
N GLU A 104 -16.78 -18.25 32.20
CA GLU A 104 -15.93 -19.37 32.63
C GLU A 104 -15.70 -19.35 34.15
N LEU A 105 -15.40 -18.18 34.72
CA LEU A 105 -15.28 -18.01 36.17
C LEU A 105 -16.58 -18.36 36.88
N MET A 106 -17.72 -17.89 36.36
CA MET A 106 -19.03 -18.21 36.94
C MET A 106 -19.35 -19.71 36.89
N LEU A 107 -19.13 -20.36 35.74
CA LEU A 107 -19.33 -21.79 35.57
C LEU A 107 -18.40 -22.62 36.47
N ASN A 108 -17.16 -22.18 36.63
CA ASN A 108 -16.20 -22.83 37.52
C ASN A 108 -16.64 -22.72 38.99
N ASN A 109 -17.10 -21.55 39.42
CA ASN A 109 -17.62 -21.36 40.76
C ASN A 109 -18.88 -22.23 41.02
N ILE A 110 -19.81 -22.29 40.06
CA ILE A 110 -20.99 -23.17 40.15
C ILE A 110 -20.55 -24.63 40.31
N ARG A 111 -19.56 -25.06 39.51
CA ARG A 111 -19.02 -26.42 39.58
C ARG A 111 -18.42 -26.73 40.95
N MET A 112 -17.63 -25.81 41.53
CA MET A 112 -17.04 -25.97 42.86
C MET A 112 -18.12 -26.09 43.95
N VAL A 113 -19.14 -25.25 43.92
CA VAL A 113 -20.27 -25.32 44.87
C VAL A 113 -21.01 -26.66 44.78
N VAL A 114 -21.27 -27.15 43.57
CA VAL A 114 -21.96 -28.44 43.35
C VAL A 114 -21.13 -29.63 43.84
N LEU A 115 -19.80 -29.55 43.74
CA LEU A 115 -18.88 -30.59 44.20
C LEU A 115 -18.55 -30.48 45.70
N GLY A 116 -19.00 -29.42 46.38
CA GLY A 116 -18.70 -29.17 47.80
C GLY A 116 -17.28 -28.70 48.05
N GLU A 117 -16.61 -28.12 47.04
CA GLU A 117 -15.28 -27.52 47.16
C GLU A 117 -15.39 -26.05 47.63
N ASP A 118 -14.42 -25.58 48.40
CA ASP A 118 -14.37 -24.19 48.86
C ASP A 118 -14.20 -23.22 47.68
N VAL A 119 -15.13 -22.29 47.52
CA VAL A 119 -15.06 -21.24 46.49
C VAL A 119 -14.10 -20.16 46.97
N PRO A 120 -13.11 -19.74 46.17
CA PRO A 120 -12.21 -18.65 46.55
C PRO A 120 -13.01 -17.36 46.81
N ASP A 121 -12.64 -16.63 47.87
CA ASP A 121 -13.28 -15.40 48.30
C ASP A 121 -13.51 -14.46 47.11
N LEU A 122 -14.78 -14.21 46.80
CA LEU A 122 -15.17 -13.18 45.86
C LEU A 122 -14.77 -11.86 46.50
N ASN A 123 -13.65 -11.28 46.06
CA ASN A 123 -13.31 -9.89 46.32
C ASN A 123 -14.35 -9.03 45.62
N PHE A 124 -15.53 -8.88 46.24
CA PHE A 124 -16.47 -7.83 45.90
C PHE A 124 -15.73 -6.52 46.15
N VAL A 125 -15.23 -5.91 45.08
CA VAL A 125 -14.84 -4.50 45.11
C VAL A 125 -16.14 -3.76 45.37
N THR A 126 -16.44 -3.53 46.64
CA THR A 126 -17.48 -2.59 47.05
C THR A 126 -17.08 -1.26 46.42
N ILE A 127 -17.85 -0.81 45.43
CA ILE A 127 -17.71 0.53 44.88
C ILE A 127 -18.18 1.46 45.99
N ASP A 128 -17.23 1.84 46.84
CA ASP A 128 -17.46 2.72 47.97
C ASP A 128 -17.87 4.09 47.44
N SER A 129 -19.18 4.33 47.42
CA SER A 129 -19.77 5.60 46.99
C SER A 129 -19.51 6.73 47.99
N ALA A 130 -18.81 6.45 49.11
CA ALA A 130 -18.46 7.44 50.12
C ALA A 130 -17.09 8.11 49.90
N LYS A 131 -16.36 7.78 48.82
CA LYS A 131 -15.09 8.47 48.51
C LYS A 131 -15.35 9.92 48.07
N ASN A 132 -15.07 10.86 48.96
CA ASN A 132 -15.06 12.30 48.65
C ASN A 132 -13.82 12.60 47.77
N TYR A 133 -14.06 13.17 46.60
CA TYR A 133 -13.05 13.48 45.58
C TYR A 133 -12.69 14.98 45.50
N ASP A 134 -13.20 15.80 46.43
CA ASP A 134 -13.03 17.27 46.42
C ASP A 134 -11.57 17.71 46.63
N ASN A 135 -10.71 16.81 47.11
CA ASN A 135 -9.31 17.08 47.40
C ASN A 135 -8.32 16.47 46.39
N ILE A 136 -8.77 15.94 45.25
CA ILE A 136 -7.85 15.47 44.21
C ILE A 136 -7.16 16.67 43.55
N GLN A 137 -5.88 16.86 43.87
CA GLN A 137 -5.00 17.73 43.08
C GLN A 137 -4.50 16.99 41.85
N LEU A 138 -5.13 17.26 40.71
CA LEU A 138 -4.66 16.80 39.41
C LEU A 138 -3.37 17.53 39.02
N GLN A 139 -2.22 16.89 39.25
CA GLN A 139 -0.95 17.37 38.69
C GLN A 139 -0.90 17.05 37.19
N ARG A 140 -0.92 18.08 36.35
CA ARG A 140 -0.78 17.91 34.90
C ARG A 140 0.62 17.39 34.59
N SER A 141 0.69 16.23 33.96
CA SER A 141 1.95 15.72 33.43
C SER A 141 2.30 16.47 32.13
N LYS A 142 3.60 16.55 31.84
CA LYS A 142 4.09 17.12 30.57
C LYS A 142 3.52 16.38 29.35
N ALA A 143 3.34 15.06 29.47
CA ALA A 143 2.78 14.21 28.42
C ALA A 143 1.31 14.54 28.12
N ASP A 144 0.48 14.74 29.15
CA ASP A 144 -0.93 15.13 28.99
C ASP A 144 -1.05 16.48 28.26
N SER A 145 -0.19 17.43 28.61
CA SER A 145 -0.17 18.75 27.97
C SER A 145 0.21 18.67 26.48
N LEU A 146 1.20 17.85 26.12
CA LEU A 146 1.60 17.64 24.73
C LEU A 146 0.51 16.96 23.90
N LEU A 147 -0.21 16.01 24.49
CA LEU A 147 -1.29 15.29 23.83
C LEU A 147 -2.49 16.21 23.53
N ARG A 148 -2.85 17.11 24.46
CA ARG A 148 -3.91 18.09 24.20
C ARG A 148 -3.55 19.03 23.05
N LEU A 149 -2.31 19.53 23.04
CA LEU A 149 -1.83 20.40 21.97
C LEU A 149 -1.89 19.72 20.60
N SER A 150 -1.49 18.44 20.51
CA SER A 150 -1.57 17.71 19.24
C SER A 150 -3.02 17.47 18.81
N PHE A 151 -3.93 17.22 19.74
CA PHE A 151 -5.35 17.03 19.44
C PHE A 151 -6.01 18.33 18.97
N GLU A 152 -5.73 19.45 19.62
CA GLU A 152 -6.22 20.78 19.23
C GLU A 152 -5.68 21.21 17.86
N GLU A 153 -4.40 20.96 17.57
CA GLU A 153 -3.81 21.24 16.24
C GLU A 153 -4.49 20.42 15.13
N ASN A 154 -4.77 19.14 15.40
CA ASN A 154 -5.44 18.26 14.44
C ASN A 154 -6.91 18.65 14.19
N GLN A 155 -7.61 19.17 15.21
CA GLN A 155 -8.98 19.67 15.08
C GLN A 155 -9.03 21.00 14.31
N SER A 156 -8.06 21.89 14.50
CA SER A 156 -8.02 23.19 13.81
C SER A 156 -7.64 23.10 12.33
N LYS A 157 -7.08 21.97 11.87
CA LYS A 157 -6.66 21.74 10.48
C LYS A 157 -7.74 21.08 9.62
N ASN A 158 -8.88 20.67 10.20
CA ASN A 158 -10.09 20.21 9.51
C ASN A 158 -11.16 21.29 9.52
#